data_AF-A0A4R9VFC2-F1
#
_entry.id   AF-A0A4R9VFC2-F1
#
_cell.length_a   1.000
_cell.length_b   1.000
_cell.length_c   1.000
_cell.angle_alpha   90.00
_cell.angle_beta   90.00
_cell.angle_gamma   90.00
#
_symmetry.space_group_name_H-M   'P 1'
#
loop_
_entity.id
_entity.type
_entity.pdbx_description
1 polymer ?
#
loop_
_entity_poly.entity_id
_entity_poly.type
_entity_poly.pdbx_seq_one_letter_code
_entity_poly.pdbx_strand_id
1 'polypeptide(L)'
;QGIKAAIAQASTISIANGTTTLDRLVLNLGGGTATVTGKVGQALDINAVLARVPMSLANSFSPGLDAAGSISGTVKVTGAPASPAIAFNIDAAGVQTSQTRSAGVSAVSVA
;
A
#
# COMPACT_ATOMS: atom_id res chain seq x y z
N GLN A 1 -15.73 -0.34 -3.62
CA GLN A 1 -14.72 -0.59 -4.69
C GLN A 1 -13.45 -1.10 -4.02
N GLY A 2 -12.72 -2.02 -4.65
CA GLY A 2 -11.49 -2.58 -4.10
C GLY A 2 -10.41 -2.70 -5.17
N ILE A 3 -9.15 -2.82 -4.74
CA ILE A 3 -8.01 -3.06 -5.62
C ILE A 3 -7.88 -4.57 -5.86
N LYS A 4 -7.74 -5.00 -7.11
CA LYS A 4 -7.37 -6.40 -7.39
C LYS A 4 -5.93 -6.62 -6.91
N ALA A 5 -5.75 -7.59 -6.02
CA ALA A 5 -4.45 -8.03 -5.54
C ALA A 5 -4.32 -9.54 -5.74
N ALA A 6 -3.09 -10.00 -5.96
CA ALA A 6 -2.77 -11.42 -6.04
C ALA A 6 -1.62 -11.75 -5.09
N ILE A 7 -1.63 -12.95 -4.51
CA ILE A 7 -0.47 -13.44 -3.74
C ILE A 7 0.66 -13.70 -4.74
N ALA A 8 1.77 -12.99 -4.59
CA ALA A 8 2.87 -13.01 -5.55
C ALA A 8 3.81 -14.20 -5.37
N GLN A 9 3.84 -14.81 -4.18
CA GLN A 9 4.68 -15.97 -3.85
C GLN A 9 4.14 -16.69 -2.60
N ALA A 10 4.66 -17.88 -2.31
CA ALA A 10 4.27 -18.62 -1.11
C ALA A 10 4.49 -17.80 0.17
N SER A 11 3.45 -17.82 1.02
CA SER A 11 3.35 -17.05 2.25
C SER A 11 2.73 -17.90 3.34
N THR A 12 3.27 -17.79 4.56
CA THR A 12 2.74 -18.46 5.74
C THR A 12 1.90 -17.50 6.56
N ILE A 13 0.67 -17.92 6.87
CA ILE A 13 -0.24 -17.24 7.79
C ILE A 13 -0.64 -18.24 8.86
N SER A 14 -0.41 -17.91 10.12
CA SER A 14 -0.76 -18.76 11.26
C SER A 14 -1.81 -18.07 12.13
N ILE A 15 -2.80 -18.82 12.59
CA ILE A 15 -3.88 -18.31 13.45
C ILE A 15 -3.91 -19.16 14.70
N ALA A 16 -3.63 -18.54 15.85
CA ALA A 16 -3.66 -19.20 17.14
C ALA A 16 -4.09 -18.21 18.23
N ASN A 17 -4.90 -18.68 19.19
CA ASN A 17 -5.29 -17.90 20.38
C ASN A 17 -5.84 -16.50 20.07
N GLY A 18 -6.64 -16.37 19.00
CA GLY A 18 -7.20 -15.08 18.57
C GLY A 18 -6.20 -14.11 17.94
N THR A 19 -4.98 -14.56 17.62
CA THR A 19 -3.96 -13.78 16.92
C THR A 19 -3.62 -14.41 15.58
N THR A 20 -3.67 -13.61 14.51
CA THR A 20 -3.17 -13.95 13.19
C THR A 20 -1.76 -13.41 13.04
N THR A 21 -0.81 -14.28 12.70
CA THR A 21 0.59 -13.91 12.42
C THR A 21 0.84 -14.04 10.93
N LEU A 22 1.39 -12.99 10.33
CA LEU A 22 1.84 -12.92 8.96
C LEU A 22 3.38 -12.95 8.96
N ASP A 23 3.97 -14.08 8.58
CA ASP A 23 5.43 -14.19 8.54
C ASP A 23 6.00 -13.35 7.40
N ARG A 24 5.42 -13.53 6.20
CA ARG A 24 5.77 -12.78 4.98
C ARG A 24 4.69 -12.95 3.92
N LEU A 25 3.67 -12.09 3.94
CA LEU A 25 2.65 -12.02 2.91
C LEU A 25 3.11 -11.07 1.79
N VAL A 26 3.27 -11.56 0.56
CA VAL A 26 3.64 -10.68 -0.56
C VAL A 26 2.51 -10.61 -1.57
N LEU A 27 2.04 -9.38 -1.79
CA LEU A 27 0.93 -9.06 -2.67
C LEU A 27 1.46 -8.36 -3.92
N ASN A 28 1.02 -8.79 -5.10
CA ASN A 28 1.13 -8.04 -6.33
C ASN A 28 -0.02 -7.03 -6.43
N LEU A 29 0.33 -5.77 -6.66
CA LEU A 29 -0.59 -4.63 -6.75
C LEU A 29 -0.36 -3.92 -8.09
N GLY A 30 -0.98 -4.39 -9.16
CA GLY A 30 -0.93 -3.75 -10.47
C GLY A 30 0.47 -3.66 -11.11
N GLY A 31 1.38 -4.58 -10.74
CA GLY A 31 2.79 -4.55 -11.17
C GLY A 31 3.78 -4.05 -10.12
N GLY A 32 3.29 -3.41 -9.05
CA GLY A 32 4.06 -3.19 -7.82
C GLY A 32 3.88 -4.31 -6.81
N THR A 33 4.56 -4.22 -5.67
CA THR A 33 4.43 -5.21 -4.58
C THR A 33 4.24 -4.58 -3.21
N ALA A 34 3.44 -5.22 -2.36
CA ALA A 34 3.40 -4.97 -0.93
C ALA A 34 3.85 -6.23 -0.18
N THR A 35 4.90 -6.12 0.64
CA THR A 35 5.34 -7.17 1.54
C THR A 35 4.88 -6.83 2.95
N VAL A 36 4.06 -7.70 3.54
CA VAL A 36 3.42 -7.49 4.83
C VAL A 36 3.88 -8.54 5.83
N THR A 37 4.26 -8.10 7.03
CA THR A 37 4.64 -8.94 8.15
C THR A 37 3.97 -8.43 9.42
N GLY A 38 3.80 -9.29 10.42
CA GLY A 38 3.39 -8.86 11.75
C GLY A 38 2.22 -9.64 12.34
N LYS A 39 1.56 -9.05 13.34
CA LYS A 39 0.52 -9.70 14.14
C LYS A 39 -0.75 -8.88 14.16
N VAL A 40 -1.88 -9.59 14.12
CA VAL A 40 -3.23 -9.04 14.15
C VAL A 40 -4.02 -9.79 15.23
N GLY A 41 -4.36 -9.11 16.32
CA GLY A 41 -5.16 -9.67 17.41
C GLY A 41 -5.84 -8.55 18.21
N GLN A 42 -5.76 -8.62 19.53
CA GLN A 42 -6.21 -7.53 20.42
C GLN A 42 -5.48 -6.21 20.13
N ALA A 43 -4.22 -6.30 19.69
CA ALA A 43 -3.45 -5.22 19.15
C ALA A 43 -2.96 -5.59 17.74
N LEU A 44 -2.77 -4.56 16.93
CA LEU A 44 -2.09 -4.61 15.65
C LEU A 44 -0.59 -4.32 15.90
N ASP A 45 0.26 -5.05 15.20
CA ASP A 45 1.65 -4.71 14.96
C ASP A 45 2.00 -5.22 13.58
N ILE A 46 1.69 -4.42 12.57
CA ILE A 46 1.81 -4.77 11.16
C ILE A 46 2.85 -3.85 10.53
N ASN A 47 3.77 -4.43 9.78
CA ASN A 47 4.71 -3.70 8.95
C ASN A 47 4.44 -4.06 7.49
N ALA A 48 4.37 -3.06 6.63
CA ALA A 48 4.22 -3.23 5.20
C ALA A 48 5.30 -2.43 4.47
N VAL A 49 5.95 -3.07 3.50
CA VAL A 49 6.90 -2.45 2.59
C VAL A 49 6.28 -2.41 1.20
N LEU A 50 6.13 -1.21 0.66
CA LEU A 50 5.62 -0.96 -0.67
C LEU A 50 6.80 -0.75 -1.62
N ALA A 51 6.76 -1.42 -2.77
CA ALA A 51 7.74 -1.24 -3.83
C ALA A 51 7.03 -0.99 -5.16
N ARG A 52 7.25 0.21 -5.70
CA ARG A 52 6.76 0.67 -7.02
C ARG A 52 5.26 0.38 -7.24
N VAL A 53 4.45 0.62 -6.22
CA VAL A 53 2.99 0.48 -6.32
C VAL A 53 2.45 1.59 -7.23
N PRO A 54 1.79 1.27 -8.35
CA PRO A 54 1.34 2.29 -9.29
C PRO A 54 0.19 3.10 -8.71
N MET A 55 0.24 4.43 -8.89
CA MET A 55 -0.84 5.31 -8.44
C MET A 55 -2.12 5.16 -9.26
N SER A 56 -2.04 4.52 -10.44
CA SER A 56 -3.20 4.25 -11.28
C SER A 56 -4.26 3.37 -10.61
N LEU A 57 -3.91 2.65 -9.53
CA LEU A 57 -4.86 1.94 -8.68
C LEU A 57 -5.88 2.88 -8.02
N ALA A 58 -5.54 4.16 -7.80
CA ALA A 58 -6.47 5.16 -7.26
C ALA A 58 -7.59 5.53 -8.25
N ASN A 59 -7.36 5.34 -9.56
CA ASN A 59 -8.32 5.73 -10.60
C ASN A 59 -9.62 4.90 -10.56
N SER A 60 -9.61 3.71 -9.96
CA SER A 60 -10.84 2.92 -9.76
C SER A 60 -11.76 3.54 -8.69
N PHE A 61 -11.25 4.47 -7.88
CA PHE A 61 -11.99 5.16 -6.83
C PHE A 61 -12.39 6.58 -7.25
N SER A 62 -11.61 7.21 -8.12
CA SER A 62 -11.86 8.56 -8.63
C SER A 62 -11.79 8.58 -10.16
N PRO A 63 -12.94 8.43 -10.85
CA PRO A 63 -13.01 8.63 -12.29
C PRO A 63 -12.52 10.04 -12.67
N GLY A 64 -11.67 10.13 -13.68
CA GLY A 64 -11.10 11.41 -14.17
C GLY A 64 -9.84 11.89 -13.45
N LEU A 65 -9.39 11.23 -12.38
CA LEU A 65 -8.12 11.55 -11.71
C LEU A 65 -6.92 11.32 -12.65
N ASP A 66 -6.92 10.20 -13.37
CA ASP A 66 -5.80 9.77 -14.24
C ASP A 66 -4.44 9.87 -13.52
N ALA A 67 -4.40 9.39 -12.28
CA ALA A 67 -3.19 9.35 -11.47
C ALA A 67 -2.14 8.46 -12.14
N ALA A 68 -0.94 9.01 -12.25
CA ALA A 68 0.24 8.37 -12.78
C ALA A 68 1.40 8.48 -11.78
N GLY A 69 2.42 7.66 -11.99
CA GLY A 69 3.57 7.54 -11.09
C GLY A 69 3.48 6.29 -10.20
N SER A 70 4.41 6.21 -9.25
CA SER A 70 4.52 5.07 -8.36
C SER A 70 4.92 5.48 -6.94
N ILE A 71 4.52 4.66 -5.98
CA ILE A 71 4.77 4.85 -4.57
C ILE A 71 5.63 3.69 -4.05
N SER A 72 6.66 4.02 -3.28
CA SER A 72 7.45 3.07 -2.49
C SER A 72 7.58 3.58 -1.05
N GLY A 73 7.90 2.69 -0.12
CA GLY A 73 8.15 3.09 1.26
C GLY A 73 7.65 2.07 2.27
N THR A 74 7.47 2.52 3.51
CA THR A 74 7.11 1.66 4.63
C THR A 74 5.88 2.20 5.36
N VAL A 75 5.03 1.28 5.83
CA VAL A 75 3.87 1.57 6.67
C VAL A 75 3.95 0.69 7.89
N LYS A 76 3.77 1.29 9.07
CA LYS A 76 3.66 0.60 10.35
C LYS A 76 2.31 0.90 10.96
N VAL A 77 1.58 -0.15 11.33
CA VAL A 77 0.27 -0.06 11.97
C VAL A 77 0.36 -0.69 13.35
N THR A 78 0.03 0.07 14.39
CA THR A 78 0.06 -0.39 15.78
C THR A 78 -1.24 -0.06 16.53
N GLY A 79 -1.39 -0.55 17.75
CA GLY A 79 -2.51 -0.18 18.63
C GLY A 79 -3.75 -1.06 18.46
N ALA A 80 -4.90 -0.62 18.96
CA ALA A 80 -6.12 -1.42 18.92
C ALA A 80 -6.74 -1.44 17.52
N PRO A 81 -7.32 -2.56 17.04
CA PRO A 81 -7.98 -2.61 15.73
C PRO A 81 -9.09 -1.57 15.53
N ALA A 82 -9.79 -1.20 16.62
CA ALA A 82 -10.83 -0.17 16.60
C ALA A 82 -10.28 1.27 16.57
N SER A 83 -9.01 1.47 16.92
CA SER A 83 -8.32 2.77 16.90
C SER A 83 -6.83 2.57 16.62
N PRO A 84 -6.46 2.26 15.37
CA PRO A 84 -5.09 1.98 15.01
C PRO A 84 -4.28 3.27 14.90
N ALA A 85 -3.01 3.21 15.32
CA ALA A 85 -2.01 4.23 15.01
C ALA A 85 -1.24 3.82 13.76
N ILE A 86 -1.09 4.74 12.81
CA ILE A 86 -0.42 4.49 11.53
C ILE A 86 0.75 5.46 11.39
N ALA A 87 1.94 4.92 11.18
CA ALA A 87 3.12 5.66 10.78
C ALA A 87 3.51 5.22 9.37
N PHE A 88 3.91 6.18 8.53
CA PHE A 88 4.31 5.89 7.17
C PHE A 88 5.51 6.76 6.78
N ASN A 89 6.37 6.21 5.93
CA ASN A 89 7.43 6.92 5.24
C ASN A 89 7.32 6.53 3.76
N ILE A 90 7.10 7.51 2.89
CA ILE A 90 6.64 7.24 1.53
C ILE A 90 7.38 8.13 0.54
N ASP A 91 8.01 7.48 -0.44
CA ASP A 91 8.57 8.09 -1.63
C ASP A 91 7.57 7.92 -2.79
N ALA A 92 7.22 9.03 -3.44
CA ALA A 92 6.41 9.05 -4.64
C ALA A 92 7.23 9.58 -5.81
N ALA A 93 7.23 8.85 -6.92
CA ALA A 93 7.99 9.19 -8.12
C ALA A 93 7.06 9.37 -9.32
N GLY A 94 7.30 10.44 -10.09
CA GLY A 94 6.59 10.71 -11.34
C GLY A 94 5.09 10.99 -11.14
N VAL A 95 4.72 11.62 -10.03
CA VAL A 95 3.34 11.92 -9.66
C VAL A 95 2.75 12.92 -10.65
N GLN A 96 1.65 12.54 -11.30
CA GLN A 96 0.83 13.38 -12.15
C GLN A 96 -0.63 12.97 -12.13
N THR A 97 -1.50 13.87 -12.56
CA THR A 97 -2.93 13.67 -12.77
C THR A 97 -3.35 14.29 -14.11
N SER A 98 -4.60 14.04 -14.55
CA SER A 98 -5.15 14.69 -15.74
C SER A 98 -5.12 16.22 -15.63
N GLN A 99 -5.44 16.77 -14.46
CA GLN A 99 -5.53 18.21 -14.22
C GLN A 99 -4.15 18.87 -14.25
N THR A 100 -3.16 18.28 -13.57
CA THR A 100 -1.79 18.81 -13.53
C THR A 100 -1.15 18.76 -14.91
N ARG A 101 -1.36 17.66 -15.65
CA ARG A 101 -0.89 17.53 -17.03
C ARG A 101 -1.54 18.56 -17.96
N SER A 102 -2.84 18.77 -17.84
CA SER A 102 -3.58 19.76 -18.65
C SER A 102 -3.13 21.20 -18.36
N ALA A 103 -2.70 21.47 -17.13
CA ALA A 103 -2.12 22.74 -16.72
C ALA A 103 -0.64 22.92 -17.12
N GLY A 104 -0.04 21.94 -17.83
CA GLY A 104 1.37 21.98 -18.23
C GLY A 104 2.36 21.71 -17.09
N VAL A 105 1.90 21.19 -15.95
CA VAL A 105 2.75 20.86 -14.80
C VAL A 105 3.46 19.53 -15.05
N SER A 106 4.78 19.57 -15.01
CA SER A 106 5.64 18.38 -15.15
C SER A 106 5.50 17.43 -13.94
N ALA A 107 5.92 16.18 -14.12
CA ALA A 107 5.81 15.18 -13.08
C ALA A 107 6.62 15.54 -11.83
N VAL A 108 6.01 15.32 -10.66
CA VAL A 108 6.61 15.67 -9.37
C VAL A 108 7.12 14.41 -8.68
N SER A 109 8.22 14.52 -7.94
CA SER A 109 8.67 13.48 -7.02
C SER A 109 8.66 14.02 -5.59
N VAL A 110 8.28 13.19 -4.64
CA VAL A 110 8.18 13.50 -3.21
C VAL A 110 8.92 12.40 -2.45
N ALA A 111 9.71 12.78 -1.45
CA ALA A 111 10.45 11.90 -0.55
C ALA A 111 10.24 12.35 0.89
#